data_AF-M3ZDK0-F1
#
_entry.id   AF-M3ZDK0-F1
#
_cell.length_a   1.000
_cell.length_b   1.000
_cell.length_c   1.000
_cell.angle_alpha   90.00
_cell.angle_beta   90.00
_cell.angle_gamma   90.00
#
_symmetry.space_group_name_H-M   'P 1'
#
loop_
_entity.id
_entity.type
_entity.pdbx_description
1 polymer ?
#
loop_
_entity_poly.entity_id
_entity_poly.type
_entity_poly.pdbx_seq_one_letter_code
_entity_poly.pdbx_strand_id
1 'polypeptide(L)'
;MDSQGSPYLNKGALCSTLGGARICQLAMGCAVIAMVTHSAGYSGSQGVFCMAAWCCCFAVSAAVFFLDATRLYSCLRVSWDNLTVTWAACATLMYVTASVVYPLFFLRTECPYEGCEVRDFRIAVTVCSILGTLAYGAEVALCRARPGQIVVGYMATVPGLLKVVQAFVACIIFGALANGSQFSRYAATIYCVVVYASCFALTALVVMMTVCKRTKTVVNATSSVRMSVGFIGAGQLAHALVKGFTAAGVIAAHRITASSPDTDLPTVTGLRKMGVNLTTSNKETVNRSDVLFLAVKPHIIPFVLDEIGPDIEDRHLIVSCAAGVTISSIEKVKLLTLKACRLLERFPNDLDPFLHPSFQRSG
;
A
#
# COMPACT_ATOMS: atom_id res chain seq x y z
N MET A 1 14.27 -2.86 -40.73
CA MET A 1 15.48 -3.10 -39.93
C MET A 1 15.65 -1.90 -39.03
N ASP A 2 15.02 -1.93 -37.85
CA ASP A 2 15.14 -0.87 -36.85
C ASP A 2 16.41 -1.09 -36.04
N SER A 3 17.44 -0.34 -36.42
CA SER A 3 18.69 -0.23 -35.69
C SER A 3 18.54 0.79 -34.56
N GLN A 4 18.27 0.33 -33.34
CA GLN A 4 18.91 0.78 -32.10
C GLN A 4 18.24 0.08 -30.91
N GLY A 5 18.89 -0.96 -30.42
CA GLY A 5 18.55 -1.60 -29.15
C GLY A 5 18.64 -0.59 -28.01
N SER A 6 17.48 -0.19 -27.48
CA SER A 6 17.43 0.51 -26.21
C SER A 6 18.01 -0.42 -25.14
N PRO A 7 18.99 0.02 -24.33
CA PRO A 7 19.51 -0.83 -23.28
C PRO A 7 18.37 -1.09 -22.30
N TYR A 8 18.14 -2.35 -21.93
CA TYR A 8 17.19 -2.81 -20.91
C TYR A 8 17.38 -2.16 -19.52
N LEU A 9 18.30 -1.20 -19.40
CA LEU A 9 18.70 -0.50 -18.19
C LEU A 9 17.94 0.82 -18.04
N ASN A 10 17.06 0.88 -17.06
CA ASN A 10 16.28 2.09 -16.77
C ASN A 10 17.12 3.15 -16.04
N LYS A 11 17.88 3.96 -16.79
CA LYS A 11 18.70 5.07 -16.24
C LYS A 11 17.89 6.08 -15.42
N GLY A 12 16.61 6.29 -15.74
CA GLY A 12 15.73 7.19 -15.00
C GLY A 12 15.34 6.71 -13.59
N ALA A 13 15.26 5.38 -13.37
CA ALA A 13 15.07 4.83 -12.03
C ALA A 13 16.36 4.89 -11.20
N LEU A 14 17.51 4.69 -11.84
CA LEU A 14 18.84 4.73 -11.21
C LEU A 14 19.24 6.15 -10.76
N CYS A 15 18.95 7.17 -11.57
CA CYS A 15 19.22 8.58 -11.24
C CYS A 15 18.14 9.25 -10.39
N SER A 16 17.09 8.53 -9.98
CA SER A 16 16.08 9.07 -9.06
C SER A 16 16.64 9.18 -7.64
N THR A 17 16.10 10.09 -6.83
CA THR A 17 16.49 10.25 -5.41
C THR A 17 16.39 8.93 -4.63
N LEU A 18 15.42 8.08 -4.97
CA LEU A 18 15.25 6.73 -4.42
C LEU A 18 16.35 5.77 -4.88
N GLY A 19 16.71 5.80 -6.17
CA GLY A 19 17.83 5.02 -6.72
C GLY A 19 19.16 5.37 -6.07
N GLY A 20 19.41 6.67 -5.85
CA GLY A 20 20.58 7.16 -5.11
C GLY A 20 20.64 6.63 -3.67
N ALA A 21 19.51 6.62 -2.95
CA ALA A 21 19.43 6.05 -1.61
C ALA A 21 19.80 4.55 -1.60
N ARG A 22 19.31 3.77 -2.57
CA ARG A 22 19.63 2.32 -2.68
C ARG A 22 21.08 2.05 -3.05
N ILE A 23 21.67 2.84 -3.92
CA ILE A 23 23.10 2.74 -4.24
C ILE A 23 23.93 3.03 -2.98
N CYS A 24 23.55 4.05 -2.20
CA CYS A 24 24.18 4.35 -0.91
C CYS A 24 24.06 3.17 0.07
N GLN A 25 22.89 2.54 0.18
CA GLN A 25 22.70 1.35 1.01
C GLN A 25 23.63 0.20 0.62
N LEU A 26 23.76 -0.08 -0.68
CA LEU A 26 24.66 -1.13 -1.20
C LEU A 26 26.13 -0.81 -0.93
N ALA A 27 26.54 0.44 -1.14
CA ALA A 27 27.90 0.89 -0.88
C ALA A 27 28.25 0.76 0.62
N MET A 28 27.37 1.25 1.51
CA MET A 28 27.59 1.16 2.96
C MET A 28 27.55 -0.29 3.45
N GLY A 29 26.62 -1.12 2.96
CA GLY A 29 26.55 -2.54 3.30
C GLY A 29 27.80 -3.32 2.87
N CYS A 30 28.28 -3.08 1.65
CA CYS A 30 29.52 -3.68 1.15
C CYS A 30 30.74 -3.24 1.98
N ALA A 31 30.86 -1.94 2.27
CA ALA A 31 31.95 -1.40 3.09
C ALA A 31 31.99 -2.01 4.49
N VAL A 32 30.83 -2.13 5.16
CA VAL A 32 30.71 -2.78 6.47
C VAL A 32 31.18 -4.23 6.42
N ILE A 33 30.66 -5.02 5.47
CA ILE A 33 31.03 -6.44 5.31
C ILE A 33 32.53 -6.59 5.03
N ALA A 34 33.09 -5.75 4.15
CA ALA A 34 34.51 -5.78 3.81
C ALA A 34 35.41 -5.45 5.01
N MET A 35 35.10 -4.40 5.78
CA MET A 35 35.90 -4.01 6.94
C MET A 35 35.82 -5.06 8.08
N VAL A 36 34.65 -5.65 8.29
CA VAL A 36 34.43 -6.70 9.30
C VAL A 36 35.23 -7.96 8.97
N THR A 37 35.24 -8.36 7.70
CA THR A 37 35.97 -9.55 7.23
C THR A 37 37.47 -9.33 7.14
N HIS A 38 37.93 -8.11 6.83
CA HIS A 38 39.35 -7.78 6.71
C HIS A 38 40.07 -7.72 8.07
N SER A 39 39.56 -6.93 9.02
CA SER A 39 40.29 -6.70 10.28
C SER A 39 39.42 -6.44 11.50
N ALA A 40 38.19 -5.92 11.34
CA ALA A 40 37.40 -5.51 12.51
C ALA A 40 36.96 -6.73 13.35
N GLY A 41 36.70 -7.86 12.70
CA GLY A 41 36.32 -9.13 13.33
C GLY A 41 34.88 -9.14 13.86
N TYR A 42 34.35 -10.34 14.10
CA TYR A 42 32.97 -10.57 14.56
C TYR A 42 32.85 -11.79 15.50
N SER A 43 33.91 -12.09 16.27
CA SER A 43 33.92 -13.26 17.16
C SER A 43 32.85 -13.21 18.24
N GLY A 44 32.19 -14.35 18.49
CA GLY A 44 31.10 -14.48 19.47
C GLY A 44 29.70 -14.34 18.85
N SER A 45 28.69 -14.77 19.61
CA SER A 45 27.29 -14.83 19.14
C SER A 45 26.74 -13.47 18.70
N GLN A 46 27.12 -12.40 19.38
CA GLN A 46 26.69 -11.03 19.07
C GLN A 46 27.30 -10.52 17.76
N GLY A 47 28.57 -10.84 17.49
CA GLY A 47 29.21 -10.49 16.22
C GLY A 47 28.63 -11.26 15.03
N VAL A 48 28.33 -12.56 15.22
CA VAL A 48 27.64 -13.39 14.22
C VAL A 48 26.25 -12.82 13.89
N PHE A 49 25.51 -12.33 14.89
CA PHE A 49 24.22 -11.67 14.68
C PHE A 49 24.38 -10.39 13.82
N CYS A 50 25.32 -9.51 14.17
CA CYS A 50 25.55 -8.29 13.39
C CYS A 50 25.96 -8.61 11.95
N MET A 51 26.85 -9.58 11.76
CA MET A 51 27.29 -10.02 10.43
C MET A 51 26.15 -10.59 9.60
N ALA A 52 25.32 -11.47 10.18
CA ALA A 52 24.14 -12.01 9.52
C ALA A 52 23.13 -10.91 9.15
N ALA A 53 22.94 -9.92 10.03
CA ALA A 53 22.07 -8.78 9.78
C ALA A 53 22.54 -7.95 8.58
N TRP A 54 23.81 -7.56 8.54
CA TRP A 54 24.38 -6.79 7.43
C TRP A 54 24.35 -7.58 6.11
N CYS A 55 24.72 -8.85 6.12
CA CYS A 55 24.69 -9.70 4.92
C CYS A 55 23.27 -9.89 4.37
N CYS A 56 22.28 -10.20 5.23
CA CYS A 56 20.90 -10.38 4.82
C CYS A 56 20.33 -9.09 4.21
N CYS A 57 20.58 -7.95 4.88
CA CYS A 57 20.19 -6.63 4.39
C CYS A 57 20.81 -6.33 3.02
N PHE A 58 22.13 -6.52 2.88
CA PHE A 58 22.83 -6.29 1.63
C PHE A 58 22.31 -7.19 0.49
N ALA A 59 22.14 -8.49 0.74
CA ALA A 59 21.71 -9.45 -0.27
C ALA A 59 20.33 -9.13 -0.84
N VAL A 60 19.35 -8.84 0.02
CA VAL A 60 17.99 -8.52 -0.44
C VAL A 60 17.95 -7.13 -1.06
N SER A 61 18.66 -6.13 -0.54
CA SER A 61 18.75 -4.81 -1.18
C SER A 61 19.42 -4.87 -2.55
N ALA A 62 20.41 -5.76 -2.74
CA ALA A 62 21.01 -6.03 -4.04
C ALA A 62 20.02 -6.69 -4.99
N ALA A 63 19.24 -7.66 -4.50
CA ALA A 63 18.17 -8.27 -5.28
C ALA A 63 17.08 -7.26 -5.66
N VAL A 64 16.66 -6.39 -4.72
CA VAL A 64 15.70 -5.31 -4.94
C VAL A 64 16.21 -4.37 -6.04
N PHE A 65 17.45 -3.91 -5.91
CA PHE A 65 18.08 -3.04 -6.88
C PHE A 65 18.20 -3.69 -8.26
N PHE A 66 18.60 -4.97 -8.32
CA PHE A 66 18.70 -5.72 -9.57
C PHE A 66 17.33 -5.90 -10.25
N LEU A 67 16.29 -6.26 -9.50
CA LEU A 67 14.93 -6.39 -10.01
C LEU A 67 14.38 -5.07 -10.56
N ASP A 68 14.73 -3.96 -9.92
CA ASP A 68 14.35 -2.62 -10.40
C ASP A 68 15.15 -2.17 -11.62
N ALA A 69 16.45 -2.49 -11.67
CA ALA A 69 17.31 -2.21 -12.82
C ALA A 69 16.88 -2.98 -14.07
N THR A 70 16.43 -4.23 -13.90
CA THR A 70 16.05 -5.15 -14.98
C THR A 70 14.56 -5.12 -15.34
N ARG A 71 13.71 -4.38 -14.60
CA ARG A 71 12.24 -4.34 -14.78
C ARG A 71 11.54 -5.70 -14.66
N LEU A 72 12.23 -6.75 -14.20
CA LEU A 72 11.68 -8.10 -14.06
C LEU A 72 10.57 -8.20 -13.00
N TYR A 73 10.44 -7.18 -12.16
CA TYR A 73 9.38 -7.13 -11.15
C TYR A 73 7.96 -7.16 -11.73
N SER A 74 7.80 -6.80 -13.00
CA SER A 74 6.52 -6.89 -13.72
C SER A 74 5.99 -8.34 -13.83
N CYS A 75 6.88 -9.34 -13.71
CA CYS A 75 6.52 -10.76 -13.70
C CYS A 75 6.13 -11.27 -12.29
N LEU A 76 6.46 -10.53 -11.24
CA LEU A 76 6.15 -10.92 -9.86
C LEU A 76 4.69 -10.59 -9.53
N ARG A 77 3.96 -11.57 -8.97
CA ARG A 77 2.57 -11.41 -8.50
C ARG A 77 2.43 -10.54 -7.24
N VAL A 78 3.53 -9.93 -6.76
CA VAL A 78 3.64 -9.26 -5.46
C VAL A 78 3.52 -7.74 -5.62
N SER A 79 2.96 -7.05 -4.61
CA SER A 79 2.91 -5.59 -4.58
C SER A 79 4.30 -5.01 -4.32
N TRP A 80 5.02 -4.65 -5.38
CA TRP A 80 6.42 -4.26 -5.28
C TRP A 80 6.65 -3.01 -4.42
N ASP A 81 5.78 -1.99 -4.54
CA ASP A 81 5.85 -0.79 -3.70
C ASP A 81 5.70 -1.09 -2.20
N ASN A 82 4.83 -2.05 -1.83
CA ASN A 82 4.64 -2.43 -0.44
C ASN A 82 5.81 -3.28 0.07
N LEU A 83 6.31 -4.19 -0.76
CA LEU A 83 7.43 -5.07 -0.41
C LEU A 83 8.73 -4.27 -0.19
N THR A 84 9.06 -3.33 -1.08
CA THR A 84 10.26 -2.48 -0.93
C THR A 84 10.20 -1.63 0.35
N VAL A 85 9.05 -1.00 0.63
CA VAL A 85 8.88 -0.17 1.84
C VAL A 85 8.95 -1.01 3.12
N THR A 86 8.28 -2.17 3.15
CA THR A 86 8.35 -3.08 4.31
C THR A 86 9.78 -3.59 4.52
N TRP A 87 10.48 -3.94 3.44
CA TRP A 87 11.87 -4.36 3.51
C TRP A 87 12.78 -3.26 4.04
N ALA A 88 12.72 -2.06 3.47
CA ALA A 88 13.52 -0.92 3.89
C ALA A 88 13.28 -0.55 5.37
N ALA A 89 12.03 -0.62 5.83
CA ALA A 89 11.69 -0.44 7.24
C ALA A 89 12.33 -1.51 8.15
N CYS A 90 12.24 -2.79 7.76
CA CYS A 90 12.87 -3.89 8.49
C CYS A 90 14.41 -3.75 8.52
N ALA A 91 15.02 -3.46 7.37
CA ALA A 91 16.46 -3.24 7.24
C ALA A 91 16.95 -2.06 8.08
N THR A 92 16.17 -0.96 8.15
CA THR A 92 16.47 0.18 9.04
C THR A 92 16.58 -0.29 10.49
N LEU A 93 15.61 -1.07 10.98
CA LEU A 93 15.61 -1.57 12.36
C LEU A 93 16.77 -2.53 12.63
N MET A 94 17.07 -3.43 11.69
CA MET A 94 18.23 -4.33 11.79
C MET A 94 19.54 -3.53 11.86
N TYR A 95 19.72 -2.52 11.02
CA TYR A 95 20.89 -1.65 11.04
C TYR A 95 20.99 -0.81 12.31
N VAL A 96 19.87 -0.30 12.85
CA VAL A 96 19.87 0.37 14.16
C VAL A 96 20.38 -0.58 15.24
N THR A 97 19.87 -1.82 15.29
CA THR A 97 20.33 -2.78 16.29
C THR A 97 21.79 -3.15 16.14
N ALA A 98 22.26 -3.40 14.92
CA ALA A 98 23.68 -3.71 14.68
C ALA A 98 24.59 -2.53 15.02
N SER A 99 24.15 -1.30 14.76
CA SER A 99 24.90 -0.06 15.07
C SER A 99 25.01 0.20 16.57
N VAL A 100 24.13 -0.38 17.39
CA VAL A 100 24.20 -0.30 18.85
C VAL A 100 24.95 -1.50 19.43
N VAL A 101 24.62 -2.72 18.98
CA VAL A 101 25.21 -3.96 19.52
C VAL A 101 26.70 -4.07 19.17
N TYR A 102 27.10 -3.80 17.93
CA TYR A 102 28.50 -3.95 17.52
C TYR A 102 29.49 -3.10 18.34
N PRO A 103 29.30 -1.77 18.51
CA PRO A 103 30.20 -0.99 19.34
C PRO A 103 30.14 -1.40 20.82
N LEU A 104 28.97 -1.72 21.37
CA LEU A 104 28.87 -2.11 22.78
C LEU A 104 29.72 -3.32 23.15
N PHE A 105 29.91 -4.28 22.23
CA PHE A 105 30.70 -5.49 22.49
C PHE A 105 32.13 -5.44 21.98
N PHE A 106 32.41 -4.71 20.89
CA PHE A 106 33.72 -4.74 20.22
C PHE A 106 34.55 -3.46 20.41
N LEU A 107 33.96 -2.32 20.78
CA LEU A 107 34.69 -1.10 21.10
C LEU A 107 35.12 -1.11 22.58
N ARG A 108 36.38 -1.47 22.83
CA ARG A 108 37.04 -1.23 24.12
C ARG A 108 37.86 0.06 24.05
N THR A 109 37.87 0.80 25.16
CA THR A 109 38.55 2.11 25.29
C THR A 109 40.06 1.99 25.49
N GLU A 110 40.57 0.82 25.89
CA GLU A 110 41.98 0.61 26.22
C GLU A 110 42.77 0.13 24.99
N CYS A 111 43.83 0.88 24.62
CA CYS A 111 44.78 0.52 23.57
C CYS A 111 46.21 0.57 24.12
N PRO A 112 46.79 -0.56 24.57
CA PRO A 112 48.08 -0.57 25.23
C PRO A 112 49.23 -0.98 24.28
N TYR A 113 49.35 -0.36 23.10
CA TYR A 113 50.53 -0.39 22.22
C TYR A 113 50.61 -1.38 21.03
N GLU A 114 49.67 -2.33 20.81
CA GLU A 114 49.55 -3.03 19.52
C GLU A 114 48.09 -3.20 19.10
N GLY A 115 47.74 -2.81 17.85
CA GLY A 115 46.41 -3.06 17.26
C GLY A 115 45.42 -1.88 17.18
N CYS A 116 45.86 -0.61 17.24
CA CYS A 116 44.98 0.55 17.04
C CYS A 116 44.24 0.53 15.69
N GLU A 117 44.85 0.01 14.62
CA GLU A 117 44.19 -0.07 13.31
C GLU A 117 42.90 -0.91 13.37
N VAL A 118 42.88 -2.00 14.15
CA VAL A 118 41.67 -2.82 14.35
C VAL A 118 40.56 -2.02 15.03
N ARG A 119 40.91 -1.13 15.97
CA ARG A 119 39.95 -0.21 16.60
C ARG A 119 39.41 0.78 15.57
N ASP A 120 40.26 1.34 14.73
CA ASP A 120 39.86 2.29 13.69
C ASP A 120 38.90 1.63 12.68
N PHE A 121 39.17 0.38 12.28
CA PHE A 121 38.24 -0.41 11.46
C PHE A 121 36.91 -0.65 12.18
N ARG A 122 36.89 -0.93 13.50
CA ARG A 122 35.64 -1.11 14.27
C ARG A 122 34.83 0.18 14.38
N ILE A 123 35.50 1.32 14.54
CA ILE A 123 34.86 2.65 14.52
C ILE A 123 34.27 2.90 13.12
N ALA A 124 35.05 2.68 12.06
CA ALA A 124 34.60 2.85 10.69
C ALA A 124 33.39 1.97 10.35
N VAL A 125 33.40 0.70 10.77
CA VAL A 125 32.23 -0.21 10.65
C VAL A 125 30.99 0.37 11.33
N THR A 126 31.14 0.91 12.55
CA THR A 126 30.03 1.51 13.29
C THR A 126 29.49 2.74 12.57
N VAL A 127 30.36 3.63 12.09
CA VAL A 127 29.99 4.83 11.33
C VAL A 127 29.28 4.45 10.03
N CYS A 128 29.82 3.52 9.25
CA CYS A 128 29.19 3.04 8.02
C CYS A 128 27.85 2.35 8.28
N SER A 129 27.70 1.65 9.40
CA SER A 129 26.41 1.07 9.83
C SER A 129 25.39 2.17 10.20
N ILE A 130 25.80 3.25 10.86
CA ILE A 130 24.92 4.40 11.12
C ILE A 130 24.51 5.08 9.82
N LEU A 131 25.45 5.31 8.89
CA LEU A 131 25.13 5.87 7.57
C LEU A 131 24.18 4.96 6.77
N GLY A 132 24.37 3.63 6.84
CA GLY A 132 23.45 2.65 6.28
C GLY A 132 22.04 2.76 6.87
N THR A 133 21.94 2.94 8.20
CA THR A 133 20.66 3.20 8.87
C THR A 133 19.95 4.42 8.29
N LEU A 134 20.68 5.53 8.13
CA LEU A 134 20.12 6.76 7.57
C LEU A 134 19.70 6.56 6.10
N ALA A 135 20.46 5.79 5.32
CA ALA A 135 20.13 5.50 3.92
C ALA A 135 18.85 4.64 3.78
N TYR A 136 18.65 3.63 4.66
CA TYR A 136 17.40 2.86 4.71
C TYR A 136 16.22 3.70 5.22
N GLY A 137 16.45 4.53 6.25
CA GLY A 137 15.42 5.46 6.75
C GLY A 137 15.00 6.50 5.72
N ALA A 138 15.95 7.01 4.93
CA ALA A 138 15.69 7.93 3.82
C ALA A 138 14.82 7.28 2.74
N GLU A 139 15.04 6.00 2.39
CA GLU A 139 14.15 5.27 1.48
C GLU A 139 12.71 5.22 2.01
N VAL A 140 12.51 4.88 3.28
CA VAL A 140 11.18 4.87 3.91
C VAL A 140 10.53 6.25 3.88
N ALA A 141 11.28 7.32 4.18
CA ALA A 141 10.79 8.69 4.16
C ALA A 141 10.43 9.18 2.75
N LEU A 142 11.28 8.89 1.76
CA LEU A 142 11.06 9.25 0.35
C LEU A 142 9.84 8.50 -0.23
N CYS A 143 9.62 7.25 0.17
CA CYS A 143 8.43 6.51 -0.22
C CYS A 143 7.14 7.08 0.41
N ARG A 144 7.22 7.71 1.58
CA ARG A 144 6.09 8.41 2.21
C ARG A 144 5.82 9.79 1.62
N ALA A 145 6.86 10.48 1.20
CA ALA A 145 6.77 11.88 0.77
C ALA A 145 6.18 12.05 -0.64
N ARG A 146 5.93 10.97 -1.40
CA ARG A 146 5.36 11.08 -2.77
C ARG A 146 3.94 11.67 -2.74
N PRO A 147 3.75 12.94 -3.14
CA PRO A 147 2.44 13.57 -3.19
C PRO A 147 1.78 13.16 -4.52
N GLY A 148 0.79 12.26 -4.49
CA GLY A 148 -0.03 11.99 -5.68
C GLY A 148 -0.43 10.53 -5.94
N GLN A 149 0.03 9.55 -5.16
CA GLN A 149 -0.40 8.16 -5.35
C GLN A 149 -1.66 7.90 -4.51
N ILE A 150 -2.83 7.94 -5.16
CA ILE A 150 -4.19 7.80 -4.57
C ILE A 150 -4.36 6.47 -3.80
N VAL A 151 -3.48 5.49 -4.03
CA VAL A 151 -3.41 4.23 -3.29
C VAL A 151 -2.12 4.20 -2.48
N VAL A 152 -2.08 4.90 -1.36
CA VAL A 152 -1.02 4.72 -0.36
C VAL A 152 -1.11 3.28 0.13
N GLY A 153 -0.12 2.47 -0.22
CA GLY A 153 -0.05 1.09 0.26
C GLY A 153 -0.12 1.05 1.79
N TYR A 154 -0.90 0.13 2.36
CA TYR A 154 -1.11 0.02 3.81
C TYR A 154 0.21 0.07 4.60
N MET A 155 1.30 -0.46 4.03
CA MET A 155 2.63 -0.49 4.65
C MET A 155 3.34 0.88 4.72
N ALA A 156 2.96 1.84 3.88
CA ALA A 156 3.44 3.22 3.97
C ALA A 156 2.71 4.03 5.05
N THR A 157 1.58 3.54 5.58
CA THR A 157 0.84 4.22 6.66
C THR A 157 1.52 4.06 8.02
N VAL A 158 1.23 4.95 8.97
CA VAL A 158 1.78 4.88 10.35
C VAL A 158 1.42 3.55 11.04
N PRO A 159 0.16 3.05 10.97
CA PRO A 159 -0.20 1.75 11.54
C PRO A 159 0.54 0.55 10.93
N GLY A 160 0.81 0.58 9.62
CA GLY A 160 1.58 -0.46 8.94
C GLY A 160 3.02 -0.53 9.45
N LEU A 161 3.68 0.63 9.58
CA LEU A 161 5.05 0.70 10.10
C LEU A 161 5.12 0.27 11.58
N LEU A 162 4.13 0.63 12.40
CA LEU A 162 4.07 0.19 13.80
C LEU A 162 4.00 -1.34 13.92
N LYS A 163 3.29 -2.03 13.02
CA LYS A 163 3.29 -3.50 12.98
C LYS A 163 4.65 -4.10 12.63
N VAL A 164 5.40 -3.46 11.74
CA VAL A 164 6.77 -3.87 11.40
C VAL A 164 7.70 -3.71 12.62
N VAL A 165 7.60 -2.57 13.31
CA VAL A 165 8.36 -2.32 14.55
C VAL A 165 7.98 -3.33 15.64
N GLN A 166 6.69 -3.59 15.83
CA GLN A 166 6.21 -4.59 16.79
C GLN A 166 6.76 -5.98 16.49
N ALA A 167 6.72 -6.39 15.22
CA ALA A 167 7.26 -7.68 14.79
C ALA A 167 8.77 -7.76 15.04
N PHE A 168 9.51 -6.69 14.75
CA PHE A 168 10.95 -6.64 14.99
C PHE A 168 11.32 -6.74 16.48
N VAL A 169 10.63 -5.98 17.34
CA VAL A 169 10.82 -6.03 18.80
C VAL A 169 10.52 -7.44 19.33
N ALA A 170 9.47 -8.09 18.81
CA ALA A 170 9.16 -9.47 19.16
C ALA A 170 10.30 -10.44 18.79
N CYS A 171 10.91 -10.29 17.62
CA CYS A 171 12.07 -11.09 17.22
C CYS A 171 13.26 -10.93 18.18
N ILE A 172 13.54 -9.71 18.65
CA ILE A 172 14.59 -9.46 19.65
C ILE A 172 14.27 -10.19 20.95
N ILE A 173 13.02 -10.09 21.42
CA ILE A 173 12.57 -10.76 22.64
C ILE A 173 12.75 -12.28 22.52
N PHE A 174 12.35 -12.89 21.39
CA PHE A 174 12.56 -14.32 21.17
C PHE A 174 14.05 -14.70 21.12
N GLY A 175 14.89 -13.88 20.47
CA GLY A 175 16.33 -14.09 20.46
C GLY A 175 16.94 -14.03 21.87
N ALA A 176 16.51 -13.07 22.69
CA ALA A 176 16.95 -12.95 24.08
C ALA A 176 16.47 -14.13 24.94
N LEU A 177 15.22 -14.58 24.75
CA LEU A 177 14.67 -15.73 25.46
C LEU A 177 15.44 -17.02 25.15
N ALA A 178 15.75 -17.24 23.87
CA ALA A 178 16.44 -18.44 23.38
C ALA A 178 17.88 -18.56 23.91
N ASN A 179 18.57 -17.43 24.16
CA ASN A 179 20.01 -17.43 24.47
C ASN A 179 20.35 -17.21 25.95
N GLY A 180 19.38 -16.96 26.83
CA GLY A 180 19.73 -16.52 28.19
C GLY A 180 18.68 -16.65 29.29
N SER A 181 17.49 -17.19 29.03
CA SER A 181 16.46 -17.24 30.06
C SER A 181 16.16 -18.68 30.53
N GLN A 182 16.16 -18.88 31.84
CA GLN A 182 15.58 -20.06 32.52
C GLN A 182 14.05 -19.98 32.50
N PHE A 183 13.45 -19.60 31.37
CA PHE A 183 12.01 -19.36 31.26
C PHE A 183 11.19 -20.66 31.32
N SER A 184 11.82 -21.81 31.08
CA SER A 184 11.20 -23.14 31.24
C SER A 184 10.95 -23.52 32.70
N ARG A 185 11.51 -22.77 33.66
CA ARG A 185 11.47 -23.10 35.09
C ARG A 185 10.11 -22.80 35.73
N TYR A 186 9.35 -21.85 35.19
CA TYR A 186 8.04 -21.48 35.70
C TYR A 186 6.97 -21.68 34.62
N ALA A 187 5.88 -22.38 34.96
CA ALA A 187 4.78 -22.62 34.02
C ALA A 187 4.17 -21.30 33.50
N ALA A 188 4.07 -20.27 34.35
CA ALA A 188 3.54 -18.96 33.98
C ALA A 188 4.33 -18.28 32.85
N THR A 189 5.66 -18.37 32.86
CA THR A 189 6.50 -17.78 31.81
C THR A 189 6.37 -18.54 30.49
N ILE A 190 6.17 -19.86 30.53
CA ILE A 190 5.90 -20.66 29.33
C ILE A 190 4.58 -20.22 28.68
N TYR A 191 3.51 -20.05 29.46
CA TYR A 191 2.23 -19.56 28.93
C TYR A 191 2.36 -18.16 28.30
N CYS A 192 3.06 -17.23 28.95
CA CYS A 192 3.31 -15.90 28.38
C CYS A 192 4.05 -15.98 27.04
N VAL A 193 5.07 -16.84 26.92
CA VAL A 193 5.83 -17.02 25.67
C VAL A 193 4.93 -17.62 24.57
N VAL A 194 4.07 -18.58 24.89
CA VAL A 194 3.14 -19.19 23.92
C VAL A 194 2.11 -18.17 23.41
N VAL A 195 1.52 -17.37 24.30
CA VAL A 195 0.57 -16.31 23.93
C VAL A 195 1.26 -15.23 23.09
N TYR A 196 2.49 -14.86 23.44
CA TYR A 196 3.26 -13.88 22.69
C TYR A 196 3.65 -14.42 21.29
N ALA A 197 4.04 -15.69 21.20
CA ALA A 197 4.37 -16.36 19.93
C ALA A 197 3.18 -16.50 19.00
N SER A 198 2.00 -16.84 19.51
CA SER A 198 0.78 -16.93 18.70
C SER A 198 0.36 -15.56 18.17
N CYS A 199 0.42 -14.50 19.00
CA CYS A 199 0.15 -13.12 18.60
C CYS A 199 1.15 -12.62 17.53
N PHE A 200 2.43 -12.94 17.70
CA PHE A 200 3.47 -12.61 16.73
C PHE A 200 3.25 -13.33 15.39
N ALA A 201 2.92 -14.64 15.42
CA ALA A 201 2.64 -15.41 14.21
C ALA A 201 1.44 -14.84 13.43
N LEU A 202 0.37 -14.44 14.12
CA LEU A 202 -0.78 -13.77 13.50
C LEU A 202 -0.39 -12.42 12.88
N THR A 203 0.43 -11.64 13.57
CA THR A 203 0.91 -10.35 13.06
C THR A 203 1.79 -10.52 11.82
N ALA A 204 2.73 -11.47 11.85
CA ALA A 204 3.58 -11.82 10.72
C ALA A 204 2.76 -12.33 9.52
N LEU A 205 1.73 -13.14 9.77
CA LEU A 205 0.81 -13.62 8.74
C LEU A 205 0.01 -12.47 8.11
N VAL A 206 -0.51 -11.52 8.90
CA VAL A 206 -1.20 -10.34 8.38
C VAL A 206 -0.26 -9.48 7.54
N VAL A 207 0.97 -9.21 8.01
CA VAL A 207 1.99 -8.48 7.25
C VAL A 207 2.30 -9.21 5.94
N MET A 208 2.55 -10.53 5.99
CA MET A 208 2.80 -11.35 4.80
C MET A 208 1.62 -11.29 3.83
N MET A 209 0.38 -11.41 4.30
CA MET A 209 -0.81 -11.33 3.46
C MET A 209 -0.99 -9.97 2.78
N THR A 210 -0.69 -8.89 3.50
CA THR A 210 -0.74 -7.52 2.94
C THR A 210 0.36 -7.26 1.91
N VAL A 211 1.58 -7.79 2.12
CA VAL A 211 2.71 -7.66 1.19
C VAL A 211 2.51 -8.55 -0.04
N CYS A 212 2.13 -9.81 0.15
CA CYS A 212 1.97 -10.80 -0.92
C CYS A 212 0.75 -10.57 -1.81
N LYS A 213 -0.09 -9.55 -1.55
CA LYS A 213 -1.31 -9.27 -2.32
C LYS A 213 -2.05 -10.56 -2.72
N ARG A 214 -2.28 -11.47 -1.75
CA ARG A 214 -3.34 -12.50 -1.88
C ARG A 214 -4.75 -11.89 -1.73
N THR A 215 -4.89 -10.60 -2.04
CA THR A 215 -6.16 -9.88 -2.19
C THR A 215 -6.91 -10.28 -3.46
N LYS A 216 -6.43 -11.26 -4.23
CA LYS A 216 -7.29 -11.97 -5.19
C LYS A 216 -7.94 -13.23 -4.63
N THR A 217 -7.64 -13.68 -3.41
CA THR A 217 -8.19 -14.96 -2.90
C THR A 217 -8.89 -14.84 -1.55
N VAL A 218 -8.46 -13.99 -0.63
CA VAL A 218 -9.16 -13.88 0.67
C VAL A 218 -10.28 -12.83 0.65
N VAL A 219 -10.16 -11.78 -0.17
CA VAL A 219 -11.33 -10.94 -0.48
C VAL A 219 -12.30 -11.71 -1.38
N ASN A 220 -11.83 -12.54 -2.34
CA ASN A 220 -12.73 -13.38 -3.13
C ASN A 220 -13.42 -14.50 -2.34
N ALA A 221 -12.91 -14.90 -1.16
CA ALA A 221 -13.56 -15.89 -0.31
C ALA A 221 -14.65 -15.28 0.59
N THR A 222 -14.62 -13.97 0.88
CA THR A 222 -15.70 -13.25 1.58
C THR A 222 -16.48 -12.28 0.68
N SER A 223 -16.07 -12.09 -0.58
CA SER A 223 -16.74 -11.29 -1.61
C SER A 223 -17.02 -12.10 -2.88
N SER A 224 -17.25 -13.41 -2.75
CA SER A 224 -18.16 -14.12 -3.66
C SER A 224 -19.63 -13.89 -3.26
N VAL A 225 -19.94 -12.74 -2.67
CA VAL A 225 -21.24 -12.15 -2.91
C VAL A 225 -21.19 -11.67 -4.35
N ARG A 226 -22.09 -12.17 -5.19
CA ARG A 226 -22.28 -11.70 -6.56
C ARG A 226 -22.81 -10.26 -6.56
N MET A 227 -22.02 -9.30 -6.06
CA MET A 227 -22.38 -7.89 -6.04
C MET A 227 -22.43 -7.28 -7.44
N SER A 228 -23.61 -6.92 -7.89
CA SER A 228 -23.83 -6.07 -9.07
C SER A 228 -24.05 -4.62 -8.64
N VAL A 229 -23.62 -3.69 -9.50
CA VAL A 229 -23.69 -2.25 -9.20
C VAL A 229 -24.62 -1.57 -10.18
N GLY A 230 -25.56 -0.81 -9.63
CA GLY A 230 -26.55 -0.04 -10.36
C GLY A 230 -26.25 1.45 -10.26
N PHE A 231 -26.40 2.16 -11.37
CA PHE A 231 -26.34 3.62 -11.41
C PHE A 231 -27.69 4.15 -11.89
N ILE A 232 -28.36 4.91 -11.03
CA ILE A 232 -29.51 5.71 -11.46
C ILE A 232 -28.99 7.05 -11.93
N GLY A 233 -29.02 7.26 -13.26
CA GLY A 233 -28.41 8.38 -13.96
C GLY A 233 -27.11 8.00 -14.66
N ALA A 234 -27.05 8.19 -15.98
CA ALA A 234 -25.86 7.94 -16.81
C ALA A 234 -25.07 9.21 -17.16
N GLY A 235 -24.93 10.13 -16.20
CA GLY A 235 -24.21 11.39 -16.39
C GLY A 235 -22.68 11.26 -16.34
N GLN A 236 -21.99 12.40 -16.32
CA GLN A 236 -20.52 12.46 -16.24
C GLN A 236 -19.98 11.77 -14.99
N LEU A 237 -20.68 11.89 -13.85
CA LEU A 237 -20.28 11.24 -12.60
C LEU A 237 -20.32 9.71 -12.71
N ALA A 238 -21.42 9.16 -13.24
CA ALA A 238 -21.53 7.72 -13.48
C ALA A 238 -20.45 7.23 -14.45
N HIS A 239 -20.21 7.96 -15.54
CA HIS A 239 -19.16 7.63 -16.50
C HIS A 239 -17.76 7.59 -15.85
N ALA A 240 -17.42 8.59 -15.02
CA ALA A 240 -16.14 8.66 -14.33
C ALA A 240 -15.97 7.52 -13.30
N LEU A 241 -17.00 7.23 -12.51
CA LEU A 241 -16.98 6.14 -11.52
C LEU A 241 -16.84 4.78 -12.19
N VAL A 242 -17.62 4.52 -13.24
CA VAL A 242 -17.55 3.27 -14.00
C VAL A 242 -16.17 3.08 -14.64
N LYS A 243 -15.62 4.14 -15.26
CA LYS A 243 -14.27 4.12 -15.82
C LYS A 243 -13.24 3.82 -14.73
N GLY A 244 -13.36 4.43 -13.56
CA GLY A 244 -12.50 4.18 -12.40
C GLY A 244 -12.58 2.73 -11.90
N PHE A 245 -13.79 2.20 -11.71
CA PHE A 245 -14.01 0.83 -11.23
C PHE A 245 -13.50 -0.22 -12.21
N THR A 246 -13.74 0.01 -13.50
CA THR A 246 -13.29 -0.90 -14.57
C THR A 246 -11.77 -0.85 -14.72
N ALA A 247 -11.16 0.35 -14.71
CA ALA A 247 -9.71 0.51 -14.78
C ALA A 247 -8.97 -0.05 -13.56
N ALA A 248 -9.56 0.06 -12.36
CA ALA A 248 -9.01 -0.51 -11.13
C ALA A 248 -9.22 -2.04 -11.03
N GLY A 249 -10.01 -2.64 -11.93
CA GLY A 249 -10.31 -4.07 -11.93
C GLY A 249 -11.14 -4.53 -10.73
N VAL A 250 -11.92 -3.62 -10.13
CA VAL A 250 -12.74 -3.90 -8.93
C VAL A 250 -14.05 -4.58 -9.32
N ILE A 251 -14.69 -4.13 -10.40
CA ILE A 251 -15.95 -4.68 -10.92
C ILE A 251 -15.83 -4.84 -12.45
N ALA A 252 -16.34 -5.95 -12.99
CA ALA A 252 -16.42 -6.16 -14.42
C ALA A 252 -17.59 -5.38 -15.03
N ALA A 253 -17.40 -4.77 -16.20
CA ALA A 253 -18.38 -3.87 -16.82
C ALA A 253 -19.77 -4.52 -17.04
N HIS A 254 -19.84 -5.80 -17.38
CA HIS A 254 -21.09 -6.53 -17.56
C HIS A 254 -21.94 -6.68 -16.28
N ARG A 255 -21.35 -6.39 -15.11
CA ARG A 255 -22.02 -6.42 -13.80
C ARG A 255 -22.47 -5.04 -13.34
N ILE A 256 -22.24 -4.03 -14.18
CA ILE A 256 -22.68 -2.67 -13.97
C ILE A 256 -23.90 -2.44 -14.84
N THR A 257 -24.97 -1.96 -14.22
CA THR A 257 -26.19 -1.52 -14.91
C THR A 257 -26.38 -0.03 -14.69
N ALA A 258 -26.66 0.74 -15.73
CA ALA A 258 -26.95 2.16 -15.61
C ALA A 258 -28.28 2.50 -16.29
N SER A 259 -29.14 3.25 -15.60
CA SER A 259 -30.37 3.79 -16.16
C SER A 259 -30.22 5.24 -16.57
N SER A 260 -30.79 5.59 -17.74
CA SER A 260 -30.94 6.96 -18.20
C SER A 260 -32.17 7.07 -19.09
N PRO A 261 -33.00 8.11 -18.91
CA PRO A 261 -34.12 8.38 -19.83
C PRO A 261 -33.61 8.77 -21.21
N ASP A 262 -32.50 9.51 -21.29
CA ASP A 262 -31.90 9.94 -22.55
C ASP A 262 -30.83 8.92 -23.00
N THR A 263 -31.09 8.24 -24.12
CA THR A 263 -30.17 7.23 -24.68
C THR A 263 -29.08 7.82 -25.58
N ASP A 264 -29.27 9.05 -26.04
CA ASP A 264 -28.42 9.67 -27.08
C ASP A 264 -27.26 10.49 -26.48
N LEU A 265 -27.12 10.47 -25.16
CA LEU A 265 -26.04 11.18 -24.47
C LEU A 265 -24.67 10.58 -24.83
N PRO A 266 -23.63 11.42 -25.01
CA PRO A 266 -22.27 10.96 -25.28
C PRO A 266 -21.72 10.09 -24.12
N THR A 267 -22.17 10.35 -22.89
CA THR A 267 -21.83 9.54 -21.71
C THR A 267 -22.41 8.14 -21.78
N VAL A 268 -23.65 7.98 -22.25
CA VAL A 268 -24.32 6.69 -22.46
C VAL A 268 -23.60 5.89 -23.54
N THR A 269 -23.23 6.54 -24.65
CA THR A 269 -22.42 5.91 -25.70
C THR A 269 -21.05 5.47 -25.16
N GLY A 270 -20.43 6.29 -24.29
CA GLY A 270 -19.18 5.95 -23.61
C GLY A 270 -19.31 4.75 -22.67
N LEU A 271 -20.39 4.66 -21.89
CA LEU A 271 -20.69 3.52 -21.03
C LEU A 271 -20.94 2.24 -21.84
N ARG A 272 -21.68 2.34 -22.95
CA ARG A 272 -21.92 1.21 -23.86
C ARG A 272 -20.61 0.65 -24.42
N LYS A 273 -19.69 1.52 -24.84
CA LYS A 273 -18.35 1.12 -25.32
C LYS A 273 -17.51 0.42 -24.25
N MET A 274 -17.75 0.68 -22.97
CA MET A 274 -17.09 0.00 -21.86
C MET A 274 -17.71 -1.36 -21.53
N GLY A 275 -18.83 -1.75 -22.13
CA GLY A 275 -19.50 -3.03 -21.88
C GLY A 275 -20.46 -3.03 -20.69
N VAL A 276 -20.99 -1.85 -20.34
CA VAL A 276 -21.97 -1.65 -19.27
C VAL A 276 -23.38 -1.97 -19.78
N ASN A 277 -24.22 -2.60 -18.96
CA ASN A 277 -25.63 -2.80 -19.28
C ASN A 277 -26.38 -1.48 -19.14
N LEU A 278 -27.06 -1.05 -20.20
CA LEU A 278 -27.84 0.19 -20.21
C LEU A 278 -29.32 -0.15 -20.28
N THR A 279 -30.12 0.51 -19.46
CA THR A 279 -31.58 0.42 -19.47
C THR A 279 -32.19 1.81 -19.38
N THR A 280 -33.46 1.94 -19.75
CA THR A 280 -34.26 3.15 -19.54
C THR A 280 -35.07 3.07 -18.26
N SER A 281 -35.18 1.89 -17.64
CA SER A 281 -35.99 1.67 -16.43
C SER A 281 -35.13 1.70 -15.17
N ASN A 282 -35.46 2.60 -14.25
CA ASN A 282 -34.82 2.64 -12.92
C ASN A 282 -35.09 1.36 -12.13
N LYS A 283 -36.28 0.79 -12.27
CA LYS A 283 -36.70 -0.46 -11.60
C LYS A 283 -35.86 -1.66 -12.04
N GLU A 284 -35.56 -1.77 -13.33
CA GLU A 284 -34.70 -2.83 -13.85
C GLU A 284 -33.27 -2.71 -13.29
N THR A 285 -32.75 -1.49 -13.17
CA THR A 285 -31.45 -1.23 -12.53
C THR A 285 -31.44 -1.67 -11.08
N VAL A 286 -32.49 -1.35 -10.31
CA VAL A 286 -32.61 -1.76 -8.89
C VAL A 286 -32.65 -3.28 -8.75
N ASN A 287 -33.52 -3.94 -9.50
CA ASN A 287 -33.68 -5.40 -9.41
C ASN A 287 -32.40 -6.17 -9.80
N ARG A 288 -31.57 -5.61 -10.67
CA ARG A 288 -30.30 -6.23 -11.11
C ARG A 288 -29.10 -5.84 -10.27
N SER A 289 -29.24 -5.02 -9.23
CA SER A 289 -28.10 -4.43 -8.50
C SER A 289 -28.21 -4.66 -7.00
N ASP A 290 -27.08 -4.90 -6.35
CA ASP A 290 -27.01 -4.96 -4.88
C ASP A 290 -26.59 -3.60 -4.30
N VAL A 291 -25.76 -2.85 -5.03
CA VAL A 291 -25.35 -1.49 -4.64
C VAL A 291 -25.87 -0.49 -5.66
N LEU A 292 -26.62 0.50 -5.21
CA LEU A 292 -27.30 1.46 -6.05
C LEU A 292 -26.73 2.87 -5.83
N PHE A 293 -26.13 3.45 -6.86
CA PHE A 293 -25.64 4.83 -6.86
C PHE A 293 -26.70 5.77 -7.44
N LEU A 294 -27.14 6.74 -6.64
CA LEU A 294 -28.00 7.84 -7.09
C LEU A 294 -27.11 8.95 -7.68
N ALA A 295 -26.93 8.91 -9.00
CA ALA A 295 -26.11 9.83 -9.78
C ALA A 295 -26.96 10.81 -10.63
N VAL A 296 -28.13 11.17 -10.11
CA VAL A 296 -29.03 12.19 -10.67
C VAL A 296 -28.84 13.54 -9.99
N LYS A 297 -29.40 14.60 -10.58
CA LYS A 297 -29.38 15.94 -9.98
C LYS A 297 -30.12 15.94 -8.63
N PRO A 298 -29.70 16.75 -7.63
CA PRO A 298 -30.29 16.74 -6.28
C PRO A 298 -31.82 16.87 -6.23
N HIS A 299 -32.41 17.71 -7.09
CA HIS A 299 -33.87 17.93 -7.15
C HIS A 299 -34.64 16.74 -7.71
N ILE A 300 -33.98 15.79 -8.39
CA ILE A 300 -34.59 14.60 -9.00
C ILE A 300 -34.61 13.42 -8.01
N ILE A 301 -33.75 13.43 -6.99
CA ILE A 301 -33.65 12.37 -5.98
C ILE A 301 -34.98 12.01 -5.32
N PRO A 302 -35.80 12.95 -4.80
CA PRO A 302 -37.06 12.57 -4.15
C PRO A 302 -37.99 11.83 -5.11
N PHE A 303 -38.10 12.29 -6.36
CA PHE A 303 -38.92 11.61 -7.38
C PHE A 303 -38.42 10.21 -7.70
N VAL A 304 -37.11 10.03 -7.80
CA VAL A 304 -36.50 8.70 -8.02
C VAL A 304 -36.73 7.79 -6.84
N LEU A 305 -36.58 8.29 -5.61
CA LEU A 305 -36.80 7.52 -4.38
C LEU A 305 -38.27 7.07 -4.25
N ASP A 306 -39.22 7.92 -4.62
CA ASP A 306 -40.64 7.56 -4.66
C ASP A 306 -40.93 6.50 -5.74
N GLU A 307 -40.24 6.58 -6.89
CA GLU A 307 -40.38 5.63 -8.01
C GLU A 307 -39.84 4.23 -7.65
N ILE A 308 -38.65 4.15 -7.06
CA ILE A 308 -37.94 2.89 -6.76
C ILE A 308 -38.22 2.36 -5.35
N GLY A 309 -38.79 3.17 -4.47
CA GLY A 309 -39.09 2.85 -3.07
C GLY A 309 -39.75 1.48 -2.87
N PRO A 310 -40.75 1.07 -3.68
CA PRO A 310 -41.40 -0.23 -3.55
C PRO A 310 -40.51 -1.42 -3.93
N ASP A 311 -39.51 -1.19 -4.80
CA ASP A 311 -38.64 -2.23 -5.36
C ASP A 311 -37.35 -2.40 -4.52
N ILE A 312 -37.14 -1.55 -3.51
CA ILE A 312 -35.99 -1.63 -2.60
C ILE A 312 -36.26 -2.63 -1.48
N GLU A 313 -35.44 -3.68 -1.45
CA GLU A 313 -35.36 -4.65 -0.36
C GLU A 313 -34.14 -4.40 0.56
N ASP A 314 -34.13 -4.99 1.75
CA ASP A 314 -33.05 -4.85 2.76
C ASP A 314 -31.66 -5.26 2.27
N ARG A 315 -31.56 -6.00 1.16
CA ARG A 315 -30.27 -6.36 0.52
C ARG A 315 -29.58 -5.18 -0.17
N HIS A 316 -30.33 -4.14 -0.54
CA HIS A 316 -29.81 -3.07 -1.40
C HIS A 316 -29.08 -2.01 -0.57
N LEU A 317 -27.87 -1.68 -0.98
CA LEU A 317 -27.09 -0.58 -0.42
C LEU A 317 -27.23 0.66 -1.30
N ILE A 318 -27.89 1.71 -0.80
CA ILE A 318 -28.06 2.96 -1.54
C ILE A 318 -26.96 3.96 -1.19
N VAL A 319 -26.31 4.48 -2.23
CA VAL A 319 -25.25 5.47 -2.16
C VAL A 319 -25.72 6.73 -2.88
N SER A 320 -25.96 7.81 -2.14
CA SER A 320 -26.29 9.10 -2.72
C SER A 320 -25.03 9.89 -3.07
N CYS A 321 -24.93 10.37 -4.31
CA CYS A 321 -23.82 11.21 -4.77
C CYS A 321 -24.20 12.68 -5.01
N ALA A 322 -25.40 13.10 -4.61
CA ALA A 322 -25.85 14.47 -4.78
C ALA A 322 -25.17 15.44 -3.80
N ALA A 323 -24.69 16.56 -4.33
CA ALA A 323 -24.24 17.69 -3.51
C ALA A 323 -25.44 18.39 -2.85
N GLY A 324 -25.40 18.54 -1.52
CA GLY A 324 -26.35 19.39 -0.76
C GLY A 324 -27.64 18.72 -0.28
N VAL A 325 -27.82 17.39 -0.43
CA VAL A 325 -28.98 16.68 0.15
C VAL A 325 -28.64 16.19 1.56
N THR A 326 -29.42 16.62 2.55
CA THR A 326 -29.23 16.22 3.96
C THR A 326 -29.67 14.77 4.17
N ILE A 327 -28.94 14.04 5.02
CA ILE A 327 -29.20 12.64 5.38
C ILE A 327 -30.65 12.46 5.87
N SER A 328 -31.18 13.45 6.60
CA SER A 328 -32.54 13.44 7.13
C SER A 328 -33.67 13.41 6.09
N SER A 329 -33.41 13.89 4.86
CA SER A 329 -34.37 13.81 3.75
C SER A 329 -34.38 12.42 3.09
N ILE A 330 -33.29 11.66 3.24
CA ILE A 330 -33.14 10.30 2.71
C ILE A 330 -33.60 9.26 3.74
N GLU A 331 -33.34 9.48 5.04
CA GLU A 331 -33.73 8.56 6.14
C GLU A 331 -35.24 8.48 6.41
N LYS A 332 -36.05 9.44 5.94
CA LYS A 332 -37.53 9.33 5.99
C LYS A 332 -38.05 8.16 5.15
N VAL A 333 -37.27 7.72 4.16
CA VAL A 333 -37.48 6.48 3.42
C VAL A 333 -36.55 5.45 4.06
N LYS A 334 -37.14 4.44 4.69
CA LYS A 334 -36.52 3.46 5.59
C LYS A 334 -35.25 2.80 5.00
N LEU A 335 -34.08 3.42 5.13
CA LEU A 335 -32.83 2.94 4.53
C LEU A 335 -31.57 3.24 5.35
N LEU A 336 -30.78 2.18 5.55
CA LEU A 336 -29.47 2.22 6.19
C LEU A 336 -28.48 2.98 5.29
N THR A 337 -28.27 4.26 5.58
CA THR A 337 -27.36 5.13 4.80
C THR A 337 -25.94 5.00 5.34
N LEU A 338 -25.09 4.22 4.67
CA LEU A 338 -23.65 4.19 4.94
C LEU A 338 -23.01 5.45 4.34
N LYS A 339 -22.49 6.31 5.23
CA LYS A 339 -21.59 7.47 5.00
C LYS A 339 -21.05 7.58 3.57
N ALA A 340 -21.70 8.41 2.74
CA ALA A 340 -21.09 8.94 1.54
C ALA A 340 -19.93 9.86 1.94
N CYS A 341 -18.70 9.47 1.60
CA CYS A 341 -17.53 10.34 1.64
C CYS A 341 -17.86 11.66 0.93
N ARG A 342 -17.66 12.79 1.61
CA ARG A 342 -17.38 14.10 1.00
C ARG A 342 -16.18 13.92 0.04
N LEU A 343 -16.46 13.62 -1.23
CA LEU A 343 -15.47 13.43 -2.30
C LEU A 343 -15.57 14.52 -3.38
N LEU A 344 -16.26 15.63 -3.07
CA LEU A 344 -16.53 16.71 -4.02
C LEU A 344 -16.04 18.04 -3.46
N GLU A 345 -14.71 18.18 -3.35
CA GLU A 345 -14.06 19.50 -3.25
C GLU A 345 -12.82 19.67 -4.12
N ARG A 346 -12.46 18.71 -4.99
CA ARG A 346 -11.40 18.94 -5.99
C ARG A 346 -11.46 18.02 -7.20
N PHE A 347 -12.43 18.24 -8.08
CA PHE A 347 -12.20 18.01 -9.50
C PHE A 347 -11.50 19.25 -10.05
N PRO A 348 -10.28 19.16 -10.60
CA PRO A 348 -9.65 20.29 -11.27
C PRO A 348 -10.48 20.67 -12.52
N ASN A 349 -10.73 21.97 -12.67
CA ASN A 349 -11.48 22.61 -13.75
C ASN A 349 -10.77 22.55 -15.12
N ASP A 350 -10.21 21.40 -15.53
CA ASP A 350 -9.43 21.29 -16.76
C ASP A 350 -10.18 20.59 -17.92
N LEU A 351 -11.51 20.73 -17.98
CA LEU A 351 -12.29 20.31 -19.15
C LEU A 351 -13.33 21.36 -19.57
N ASP A 352 -12.88 22.61 -19.74
CA ASP A 352 -13.62 23.64 -20.50
C ASP A 352 -12.68 24.30 -21.52
N PRO A 353 -12.93 24.08 -22.83
CA PRO A 353 -12.94 25.24 -23.73
C PRO A 353 -14.10 25.22 -24.75
N PHE A 354 -15.27 24.64 -24.42
CA PHE A 354 -16.40 24.59 -25.38
C PHE A 354 -17.74 25.19 -24.92
N LEU A 355 -17.81 25.86 -23.78
CA LEU A 355 -18.97 26.71 -23.45
C LEU A 355 -18.62 28.20 -23.55
N HIS A 356 -18.86 28.78 -24.72
CA HIS A 356 -19.11 30.21 -24.85
C HIS A 356 -20.57 30.49 -24.41
N PRO A 357 -20.86 31.64 -23.76
CA PRO A 357 -22.17 31.91 -23.20
C PRO A 357 -23.06 32.62 -24.25
N SER A 358 -24.11 31.94 -24.69
CA SER A 358 -25.20 32.57 -25.44
C SER A 358 -26.45 31.72 -25.30
N PHE A 359 -27.24 31.98 -24.26
CA PHE A 359 -28.69 32.22 -24.34
C PHE A 359 -29.27 32.27 -22.92
N GLN A 360 -29.42 33.50 -22.41
CA GLN A 360 -30.31 33.82 -21.30
C GLN A 360 -31.28 34.88 -21.84
N ARG A 361 -32.52 34.46 -22.14
CA ARG A 361 -33.78 35.25 -22.14
C ARG A 361 -34.81 34.63 -23.09
N SER A 362 -35.86 34.04 -22.52
CA SER A 362 -37.27 34.35 -22.81
C SER A 362 -38.17 33.32 -22.12
N GLY A 363 -39.21 33.80 -21.42
CA GLY A 363 -40.25 33.00 -20.76
C GLY A 363 -40.11 32.96 -19.25
#